data_AF-A0AAX4FX84-F1
#
_entry.id   AF-A0AAX4FX84-F1
#
_cell.length_a   1.000
_cell.length_b   1.000
_cell.length_c   1.000
_cell.angle_alpha   90.00
_cell.angle_beta   90.00
_cell.angle_gamma   90.00
#
_symmetry.space_group_name_H-M   'P 1'
#
loop_
_entity.id
_entity.type
_entity.pdbx_description
1 polymer ?
#
loop_
_entity_poly.entity_id
_entity_poly.type
_entity_poly.pdbx_seq_one_letter_code
_entity_poly.pdbx_strand_id
1 'polypeptide(L)'
;MDSPKTVKPEATAFPPELERLGIAAGTRIDIRDLDALSKHHNFQAYLYFEEDLARGSTLGRDLEDYRHVPEVERPFVNLDEFLRFATGSDPLFSSYLDELPLVIEILACGEIHAEDGEAVAYVKGLMPFLDELDMDLDMDDALPGAS
;
A
#
# COMPACT_ATOMS: atom_id res chain seq x y z
N MET A 1 -14.03 -26.90 5.22
CA MET A 1 -13.68 -26.97 3.78
C MET A 1 -13.85 -25.57 3.28
N ASP A 2 -12.77 -24.79 3.31
CA ASP A 2 -12.78 -23.41 2.82
C ASP A 2 -12.63 -23.45 1.30
N SER A 3 -13.66 -22.96 0.61
CA SER A 3 -13.66 -22.80 -0.84
C SER A 3 -12.56 -21.80 -1.25
N PRO A 4 -11.86 -22.02 -2.37
CA PRO A 4 -10.82 -21.10 -2.82
C PRO A 4 -11.47 -19.79 -3.30
N LYS A 5 -11.10 -18.67 -2.66
CA LYS A 5 -11.40 -17.31 -3.18
C LYS A 5 -10.86 -17.23 -4.60
N THR A 6 -11.74 -16.96 -5.56
CA THR A 6 -11.37 -16.94 -6.98
C THR A 6 -10.90 -15.54 -7.35
N VAL A 7 -9.58 -15.34 -7.41
CA VAL A 7 -8.99 -14.05 -7.80
C VAL A 7 -8.89 -14.02 -9.32
N LYS A 8 -9.47 -12.99 -9.96
CA LYS A 8 -9.30 -12.74 -11.39
C LYS A 8 -7.84 -12.38 -11.70
N PRO A 9 -7.35 -12.64 -12.93
CA PRO A 9 -6.02 -12.22 -13.34
C PRO A 9 -5.89 -10.70 -13.17
N GLU A 10 -4.78 -10.26 -12.57
CA GLU A 10 -4.42 -8.85 -12.46
C GLU A 10 -4.49 -8.20 -13.84
N ALA A 11 -5.35 -7.18 -13.94
CA ALA A 11 -5.46 -6.37 -15.13
C ALA A 11 -4.79 -5.05 -14.84
N THR A 12 -3.85 -4.64 -15.68
CA THR A 12 -3.30 -3.27 -15.67
C THR A 12 -4.33 -2.22 -16.09
N ALA A 13 -5.59 -2.62 -16.32
CA ALA A 13 -6.71 -1.76 -16.63
C ALA A 13 -7.34 -1.28 -15.31
N PHE A 14 -6.94 -0.08 -14.90
CA PHE A 14 -7.52 0.60 -13.75
C PHE A 14 -8.98 0.97 -14.07
N PRO A 15 -9.93 0.74 -13.15
CA PRO A 15 -11.27 1.25 -13.33
C PRO A 15 -11.21 2.78 -13.47
N PRO A 16 -12.06 3.38 -14.31
CA PRO A 16 -12.00 4.81 -14.61
C PRO A 16 -12.24 5.69 -13.37
N GLU A 17 -12.88 5.17 -12.32
CA GLU A 17 -12.90 5.82 -11.00
C GLU A 17 -11.48 5.97 -10.43
N LEU A 18 -10.69 4.89 -10.37
CA LEU A 18 -9.34 4.91 -9.79
C LEU A 18 -8.39 5.78 -10.61
N GLU A 19 -8.44 5.71 -11.94
CA GLU A 19 -7.64 6.58 -12.80
C GLU A 19 -7.95 8.07 -12.57
N ARG A 20 -9.23 8.43 -12.38
CA ARG A 20 -9.64 9.80 -12.06
C ARG A 20 -9.14 10.29 -10.71
N LEU A 21 -8.90 9.37 -9.79
CA LEU A 21 -8.34 9.67 -8.47
C LEU A 21 -6.81 9.75 -8.50
N GLY A 22 -6.18 9.50 -9.65
CA GLY A 22 -4.72 9.43 -9.77
C GLY A 22 -4.15 8.08 -9.33
N ILE A 23 -4.96 7.04 -9.21
CA ILE A 23 -4.49 5.68 -8.95
C ILE A 23 -4.30 4.99 -10.30
N ALA A 24 -3.07 5.04 -10.80
CA ALA A 24 -2.63 4.39 -12.03
C ALA A 24 -1.24 3.77 -11.84
N ALA A 25 -0.87 2.78 -12.66
CA ALA A 25 0.44 2.14 -12.58
C ALA A 25 1.59 3.15 -12.72
N GLY A 26 2.59 3.05 -11.84
CA GLY A 26 3.70 3.98 -11.71
C GLY A 26 3.36 5.27 -10.96
N THR A 27 2.13 5.45 -10.49
CA THR A 27 1.76 6.67 -9.75
C THR A 27 2.24 6.57 -8.31
N ARG A 28 2.68 7.70 -7.77
CA ARG A 28 3.19 7.84 -6.40
C ARG A 28 2.19 8.64 -5.58
N ILE A 29 1.67 8.03 -4.51
CA ILE A 29 0.64 8.63 -3.65
C ILE A 29 1.02 8.45 -2.17
N ASP A 30 0.77 9.47 -1.34
CA ASP A 30 0.97 9.35 0.11
C ASP A 30 0.05 8.25 0.67
N ILE A 31 0.58 7.42 1.56
CA ILE A 31 -0.16 6.37 2.26
C ILE A 31 -1.45 6.87 2.94
N ARG A 32 -1.47 8.12 3.43
CA ARG A 32 -2.63 8.77 4.06
C ARG A 32 -3.69 9.14 3.04
N ASP A 33 -3.27 9.68 1.90
CA ASP A 33 -4.18 9.96 0.79
C ASP A 33 -4.76 8.65 0.23
N LEU A 34 -3.92 7.61 0.11
CA LEU A 34 -4.35 6.28 -0.32
C LEU A 34 -5.36 5.66 0.66
N ASP A 35 -5.18 5.84 1.96
CA ASP A 35 -6.11 5.38 2.99
C ASP A 35 -7.45 6.11 2.94
N ALA A 36 -7.40 7.44 2.81
CA ALA A 36 -8.59 8.26 2.64
C ALA A 36 -9.38 7.87 1.39
N LEU A 37 -8.68 7.66 0.26
CA LEU A 37 -9.28 7.20 -0.99
C LEU A 37 -9.87 5.80 -0.87
N SER A 38 -9.14 4.87 -0.26
CA SER A 38 -9.55 3.49 0.01
C SER A 38 -10.91 3.46 0.74
N LYS A 39 -11.00 4.23 1.82
CA LYS A 39 -12.22 4.35 2.64
C LYS A 39 -13.36 5.06 1.93
N HIS A 40 -13.05 6.07 1.11
CA HIS A 40 -14.06 6.87 0.41
C HIS A 40 -14.65 6.16 -0.82
N HIS A 41 -13.86 5.28 -1.46
CA HIS A 41 -14.22 4.59 -2.70
C HIS A 41 -14.42 3.07 -2.55
N ASN A 42 -14.41 2.55 -1.32
CA ASN A 42 -14.64 1.14 -1.00
C ASN A 42 -13.69 0.17 -1.74
N PHE A 43 -12.43 0.53 -1.94
CA PHE A 43 -11.41 -0.36 -2.50
C PHE A 43 -10.39 -0.76 -1.43
N GLN A 44 -9.66 -1.85 -1.66
CA GLN A 44 -8.62 -2.32 -0.74
C GLN A 44 -7.23 -2.01 -1.27
N ALA A 45 -6.41 -1.30 -0.49
CA ALA A 45 -5.00 -1.11 -0.81
C ALA A 45 -4.14 -2.16 -0.11
N TYR A 46 -3.25 -2.81 -0.87
CA TYR A 46 -2.25 -3.75 -0.37
C TYR A 46 -0.86 -3.17 -0.60
N LEU A 47 -0.10 -3.03 0.48
CA LEU A 47 1.25 -2.51 0.49
C LEU A 47 2.23 -3.68 0.48
N TYR A 48 3.11 -3.71 -0.50
CA TYR A 48 4.18 -4.69 -0.59
C TYR A 48 5.47 -4.06 -0.08
N PHE A 49 6.18 -4.81 0.77
CA PHE A 49 7.51 -4.43 1.25
C PHE A 49 8.60 -4.94 0.30
N GLU A 50 8.35 -6.06 -0.38
CA GLU A 50 9.27 -6.67 -1.33
C GLU A 50 8.87 -6.33 -2.78
N GLU A 51 9.74 -5.60 -3.48
CA GLU A 51 9.53 -5.22 -4.89
C GLU A 51 9.42 -6.45 -5.81
N ASP A 52 10.28 -7.45 -5.60
CA ASP A 52 10.29 -8.69 -6.37
C ASP A 52 8.94 -9.43 -6.27
N LEU A 53 8.34 -9.45 -5.09
CA LEU A 53 7.02 -10.05 -4.90
C LEU A 53 5.94 -9.20 -5.57
N ALA A 54 6.02 -7.88 -5.41
CA ALA A 54 5.03 -6.95 -5.91
C ALA A 54 4.95 -6.91 -7.44
N ARG A 55 6.11 -6.98 -8.11
CA ARG A 55 6.23 -6.97 -9.59
C ARG A 55 6.22 -8.37 -10.21
N GLY A 56 6.74 -9.37 -9.50
CA GLY A 56 6.91 -10.73 -10.01
C GLY A 56 5.75 -11.68 -9.70
N SER A 57 4.90 -11.35 -8.73
CA SER A 57 3.77 -12.20 -8.31
C SER A 57 2.44 -11.45 -8.33
N THR A 58 1.36 -12.21 -8.20
CA THR A 58 -0.01 -11.69 -8.17
C THR A 58 -0.63 -11.81 -6.80
N LEU A 59 -1.40 -10.81 -6.35
CA LEU A 59 -2.02 -10.79 -5.02
C LEU A 59 -2.82 -12.05 -4.73
N GLY A 60 -3.55 -12.58 -5.71
CA GLY A 60 -4.30 -13.83 -5.51
C GLY A 60 -3.42 -15.03 -5.19
N ARG A 61 -2.24 -15.10 -5.81
CA ARG A 61 -1.24 -16.14 -5.57
C ARG A 61 -0.55 -15.91 -4.23
N ASP A 62 -0.18 -14.67 -3.94
CA ASP A 62 0.43 -14.30 -2.67
C ASP A 62 -0.51 -14.59 -1.49
N LEU A 63 -1.80 -14.28 -1.62
CA LEU A 63 -2.80 -14.61 -0.60
C LEU A 63 -2.94 -16.11 -0.37
N GLU A 64 -2.76 -16.94 -1.41
CA GLU A 64 -2.81 -18.39 -1.30
C GLU A 64 -1.51 -18.97 -0.72
N ASP A 65 -0.35 -18.52 -1.20
CA ASP A 65 0.96 -18.92 -0.70
C ASP A 65 1.16 -18.52 0.77
N TYR A 66 0.73 -17.30 1.14
CA TYR A 66 0.87 -16.75 2.49
C TYR A 66 -0.39 -16.92 3.36
N ARG A 67 -1.36 -17.74 2.94
CA ARG A 67 -2.59 -18.00 3.72
C ARG A 67 -2.32 -18.53 5.13
N HIS A 68 -1.18 -19.19 5.32
CA HIS A 68 -0.75 -19.80 6.58
C HIS A 68 0.08 -18.86 7.45
N VAL A 69 0.52 -17.73 6.89
CA VAL A 69 1.34 -16.72 7.56
C VAL A 69 0.41 -15.61 8.06
N PRO A 70 0.53 -15.14 9.31
CA PRO A 70 -0.25 -14.00 9.80
C PRO A 70 0.13 -12.73 9.05
N GLU A 71 -0.82 -11.81 8.85
CA GLU A 71 -0.67 -10.62 8.00
C GLU A 71 0.55 -9.76 8.34
N VAL A 72 0.92 -9.68 9.62
CA VAL A 72 2.08 -8.92 10.11
C VAL A 72 3.44 -9.55 9.76
N GLU A 73 3.47 -10.84 9.43
CA GLU A 73 4.69 -11.56 9.01
C GLU A 73 4.78 -11.73 7.49
N ARG A 74 3.77 -11.26 6.75
CA ARG A 74 3.76 -11.35 5.29
C ARG A 74 4.63 -10.25 4.68
N PRO A 75 5.27 -10.51 3.52
CA PRO A 75 5.99 -9.49 2.74
C PRO A 75 5.05 -8.45 2.06
N PHE A 76 3.75 -8.50 2.38
CA PHE A 76 2.74 -7.55 1.97
C PHE A 76 1.65 -7.47 3.04
N VAL A 77 0.99 -6.33 3.17
CA VAL A 77 -0.02 -6.07 4.21
C VAL A 77 -1.15 -5.21 3.65
N ASN A 78 -2.36 -5.36 4.18
CA ASN A 78 -3.43 -4.42 3.84
C ASN A 78 -3.16 -3.06 4.48
N LEU A 79 -3.44 -1.97 3.77
CA LEU A 79 -3.25 -0.62 4.27
C LEU A 79 -4.03 -0.34 5.56
N ASP A 80 -5.28 -0.79 5.65
CA ASP A 80 -6.11 -0.58 6.84
C ASP A 80 -5.50 -1.32 8.05
N GLU A 81 -5.10 -2.57 7.84
CA GLU A 81 -4.46 -3.39 8.88
C GLU A 81 -3.09 -2.84 9.27
N PHE A 82 -2.32 -2.35 8.30
CA PHE A 82 -1.03 -1.71 8.53
C PHE A 82 -1.17 -0.46 9.39
N LEU A 83 -2.08 0.46 9.03
CA LEU A 83 -2.34 1.66 9.82
C LEU A 83 -2.87 1.33 11.20
N ARG A 84 -3.76 0.34 11.31
CA ARG A 84 -4.31 -0.12 12.58
C ARG A 84 -3.24 -0.73 13.47
N PHE A 85 -2.38 -1.57 12.92
CA PHE A 85 -1.27 -2.19 13.63
C PHE A 85 -0.24 -1.14 14.04
N ALA A 86 0.16 -0.27 13.13
CA ALA A 86 1.14 0.79 13.38
C ALA A 86 0.65 1.77 14.44
N THR A 87 -0.60 2.24 14.34
CA THR A 87 -1.21 3.13 15.35
C THR A 87 -1.41 2.42 16.70
N GLY A 88 -1.71 1.11 16.67
CA GLY A 88 -1.88 0.31 17.89
C GLY A 88 -0.56 -0.04 18.58
N SER A 89 0.52 -0.18 17.81
CA SER A 89 1.86 -0.51 18.31
C SER A 89 2.63 0.74 18.73
N ASP A 90 2.55 1.81 17.93
CA ASP A 90 3.22 3.07 18.16
C ASP A 90 2.28 4.27 17.93
N PRO A 91 1.89 5.00 18.99
CA PRO A 91 1.07 6.21 18.84
C PRO A 91 1.82 7.36 18.14
N LEU A 92 3.15 7.31 18.02
CA LEU A 92 3.96 8.27 17.27
C LEU A 92 4.00 7.96 15.78
N PHE A 93 3.47 6.81 15.32
CA PHE A 93 3.43 6.48 13.89
C PHE A 93 2.78 7.58 13.04
N SER A 94 1.70 8.18 13.55
CA SER A 94 1.05 9.31 12.88
C SER A 94 1.97 10.53 12.78
N SER A 95 2.83 10.76 13.79
CA SER A 95 3.81 11.86 13.77
C SER A 95 4.96 11.56 12.80
N TYR A 96 5.40 10.30 12.71
CA TYR A 96 6.37 9.89 11.70
C TYR A 96 5.85 10.10 10.27
N LEU A 97 4.57 9.84 10.01
CA LEU A 97 3.98 10.16 8.69
C LEU A 97 3.92 11.68 8.42
N ASP A 98 3.79 12.50 9.46
CA ASP A 98 3.84 13.96 9.34
C ASP A 98 5.23 14.48 8.96
N GLU A 99 6.28 13.86 9.52
CA GLU A 99 7.67 14.21 9.20
C GLU A 99 8.14 13.57 7.88
N LEU A 100 7.70 12.35 7.61
CA LEU A 100 8.20 11.47 6.56
C LEU A 100 7.02 10.78 5.87
N PRO A 101 6.40 11.42 4.86
CA PRO A 101 5.27 10.84 4.15
C PRO A 101 5.71 9.60 3.38
N LEU A 102 5.07 8.46 3.65
CA LEU A 102 5.33 7.21 2.92
C LEU A 102 4.65 7.28 1.56
N VAL A 103 5.45 7.54 0.53
CA VAL A 103 4.97 7.64 -0.86
C VAL A 103 4.89 6.26 -1.50
N ILE A 104 3.68 5.71 -1.57
CA ILE A 104 3.40 4.39 -2.14
C ILE A 104 3.38 4.47 -3.67
N GLU A 105 4.17 3.62 -4.33
CA GLU A 105 4.15 3.49 -5.79
C GLU A 105 3.11 2.45 -6.21
N ILE A 106 2.06 2.89 -6.90
CA ILE A 106 1.01 2.02 -7.41
C ILE A 106 1.58 1.18 -8.54
N LEU A 107 1.65 -0.14 -8.36
CA LEU A 107 2.16 -1.05 -9.37
C LEU A 107 1.05 -1.59 -10.27
N ALA A 108 -0.06 -2.01 -9.65
CA ALA A 108 -1.16 -2.66 -10.34
C ALA A 108 -2.46 -2.49 -9.55
N CYS A 109 -3.58 -2.78 -10.20
CA CYS A 109 -4.86 -2.95 -9.55
C CYS A 109 -5.54 -4.23 -10.02
N GLY A 110 -6.58 -4.66 -9.32
CA GLY A 110 -7.44 -5.71 -9.78
C GLY A 110 -8.77 -5.68 -9.05
N GLU A 111 -9.55 -6.73 -9.22
CA GLU A 111 -10.81 -6.95 -8.49
C GLU A 111 -10.73 -8.30 -7.77
N ILE A 112 -10.98 -8.31 -6.46
CA ILE A 112 -11.21 -9.53 -5.71
C ILE A 112 -12.71 -9.74 -5.64
N HIS A 113 -13.18 -10.93 -5.98
CA HIS A 113 -14.56 -11.29 -5.71
C HIS A 113 -14.64 -11.76 -4.26
N ALA A 114 -15.32 -10.99 -3.42
CA ALA A 114 -15.63 -11.38 -2.05
C ALA A 114 -16.59 -12.58 -2.05
N GLU A 115 -16.67 -13.29 -0.93
CA GLU A 115 -17.53 -14.48 -0.77
C GLU A 115 -19.03 -14.18 -1.00
N ASP A 116 -19.44 -12.93 -0.78
CA ASP A 116 -20.79 -12.43 -1.07
C ASP A 116 -21.05 -12.15 -2.56
N GLY A 117 -20.06 -12.37 -3.44
CA GLY A 117 -20.17 -12.14 -4.88
C GLY A 117 -19.96 -10.69 -5.32
N GLU A 118 -19.71 -9.77 -4.38
CA GLU A 118 -19.29 -8.40 -4.70
C GLU A 118 -17.84 -8.37 -5.19
N ALA A 119 -17.63 -7.70 -6.32
CA ALA A 119 -16.29 -7.39 -6.82
C ALA A 119 -15.76 -6.16 -6.06
N VAL A 120 -14.77 -6.39 -5.20
CA VAL A 120 -14.07 -5.32 -4.48
C VAL A 120 -12.81 -5.00 -5.25
N ALA A 121 -12.68 -3.75 -5.68
CA ALA A 121 -11.45 -3.27 -6.31
C ALA A 121 -10.31 -3.33 -5.29
N TYR A 122 -9.12 -3.72 -5.74
CA TYR A 122 -7.91 -3.63 -4.95
C TYR A 122 -6.78 -3.00 -5.73
N VAL A 123 -5.83 -2.42 -4.99
CA VAL A 123 -4.66 -1.74 -5.53
C VAL A 123 -3.42 -2.32 -4.86
N LYS A 124 -2.41 -2.63 -5.66
CA LYS A 124 -1.08 -3.04 -5.20
C LYS A 124 -0.18 -1.81 -5.21
N GLY A 125 0.23 -1.40 -4.03
CA GLY A 125 1.22 -0.38 -3.80
C GLY A 125 2.55 -1.01 -3.36
N LEU A 126 3.65 -0.50 -3.87
CA LEU A 126 4.98 -0.77 -3.35
C LEU A 126 5.32 0.30 -2.32
N MET A 127 5.68 -0.13 -1.12
CA MET A 127 6.20 0.78 -0.11
C MET A 127 7.66 1.12 -0.44
N PRO A 128 8.07 2.40 -0.36
CA PRO A 128 9.46 2.78 -0.51
C PRO A 128 10.26 2.24 0.69
N PHE A 129 11.51 1.84 0.46
CA PHE A 129 12.38 1.41 1.55
C PHE A 129 12.62 2.59 2.52
N LEU A 130 12.45 2.34 3.82
CA LEU A 130 12.70 3.32 4.88
C LEU A 130 14.15 3.85 4.85
N ASP A 131 15.11 3.01 4.42
CA ASP A 131 16.53 3.39 4.29
C ASP A 131 16.81 4.39 3.14
N GLU A 132 15.90 4.56 2.16
CA GLU A 132 16.00 5.64 1.15
C GLU A 132 15.36 6.95 1.61
N LEU A 133 14.53 6.92 2.65
CA LEU A 133 13.88 8.10 3.22
C LEU A 133 14.84 8.93 4.09
N ASP A 134 16.04 8.41 4.35
CA ASP A 134 17.06 8.99 5.23
C ASP A 134 18.12 9.84 4.49
N MET A 135 17.85 10.32 3.27
CA MET A 135 18.90 10.94 2.44
C MET A 135 18.58 12.30 1.78
N ASP A 136 17.56 13.04 2.26
CA ASP A 136 17.40 14.47 1.93
C ASP A 136 17.06 15.35 3.17
N LEU A 137 17.37 14.87 4.39
CA LEU A 137 17.44 15.73 5.59
C LEU A 137 18.82 16.39 5.78
N ASP A 138 19.60 16.50 4.70
CA ASP A 138 20.81 17.31 4.63
C ASP A 138 20.60 18.52 3.70
N MET A 139 20.09 19.62 4.26
CA MET A 139 20.26 21.05 3.92
C MET A 139 18.95 21.80 4.21
N ASP A 140 18.90 22.73 5.16
CA ASP A 140 19.69 23.95 5.09
C ASP A 140 20.52 24.23 6.36
N ASP A 141 21.83 24.27 6.13
CA ASP A 141 22.76 25.13 6.85
C ASP A 141 22.25 26.58 6.82
N ALA A 142 21.70 27.02 7.95
CA ALA A 142 21.75 28.42 8.33
C ALA A 142 22.36 28.50 9.72
N LEU A 143 23.67 28.27 9.80
CA LEU A 143 24.47 28.92 10.82
C LEU A 143 24.13 30.42 10.74
N PRO A 144 23.51 31.04 11.78
CA PRO A 144 23.48 32.49 11.80
C PRO A 144 24.93 32.92 11.89
N GLY A 145 25.41 33.58 10.84
CA GLY A 145 26.63 34.37 10.87
C GLY A 145 26.51 35.37 12.01
N ALA A 146 27.02 34.99 13.18
CA ALA A 146 27.12 35.83 14.35
C ALA A 146 28.57 36.25 14.49
N SER A 147 28.88 37.30 13.72
CA SER A 147 29.79 38.42 14.02
C SER A 147 31.25 38.14 14.37
#